data_AF-A0A959L3R9-F1
#
_entry.id   AF-A0A959L3R9-F1
#
_cell.length_a   1.000
_cell.length_b   1.000
_cell.length_c   1.000
_cell.angle_alpha   90.00
_cell.angle_beta   90.00
_cell.angle_gamma   90.00
#
_symmetry.space_group_name_H-M   'P 1'
#
loop_
_entity.id
_entity.type
_entity.pdbx_description
1 polymer ?
#
loop_
_entity_poly.entity_id
_entity_poly.type
_entity_poly.pdbx_seq_one_letter_code
_entity_poly.pdbx_strand_id
1 'polypeptide(L)'
;MSKIEQFSYDNSIVRKFAIASVVFGIIGMLVGLTIALQLVFPALNFELPFTTYGRLRPLHTNAVIFAFVGNGIFMGVYYSLQRLLKTPMYSKVLSNIHFWGWQAIILAAAITLPLGLTSSKEYAELEWPIDIAIALVWVVFGINMFGTILKRRENHMYVAIWFYI
;
A
#
# COMPACT_ATOMS: atom_id res chain seq x y z
N MET A 1 0.87 41.76 -15.72
CA MET A 1 -0.07 40.94 -14.93
C MET A 1 0.48 39.52 -14.87
N SER A 2 0.89 39.02 -13.70
CA SER A 2 1.31 37.60 -13.60
C SER A 2 0.10 36.72 -13.86
N LYS A 3 0.26 35.69 -14.72
CA LYS A 3 -0.81 34.72 -14.94
C LYS A 3 -1.03 33.96 -13.63
N ILE A 4 -2.21 34.09 -13.04
CA ILE A 4 -2.60 33.30 -11.87
C ILE A 4 -2.68 31.84 -12.34
N GLU A 5 -1.72 31.01 -11.94
CA GLU A 5 -1.74 29.58 -12.25
C GLU A 5 -2.90 28.89 -11.52
N GLN A 6 -3.93 28.53 -12.26
CA GLN A 6 -4.99 27.63 -11.82
C GLN A 6 -4.54 26.17 -11.94
N PHE A 7 -4.73 25.38 -10.89
CA PHE A 7 -4.47 23.94 -10.91
C PHE A 7 -5.63 23.19 -10.25
N SER A 8 -5.79 21.92 -10.62
CA SER A 8 -6.78 21.02 -10.03
C SER A 8 -6.06 19.85 -9.36
N TYR A 9 -6.57 19.45 -8.19
CA TYR A 9 -6.05 18.31 -7.46
C TYR A 9 -6.46 16.99 -8.10
N ASP A 10 -5.51 16.06 -8.19
CA ASP A 10 -5.79 14.72 -8.66
C ASP A 10 -6.41 13.89 -7.54
N ASN A 11 -7.75 13.85 -7.50
CA ASN A 11 -8.49 12.98 -6.58
C ASN A 11 -8.74 11.57 -7.16
N SER A 12 -8.38 11.32 -8.43
CA SER A 12 -8.57 10.01 -9.04
C SER A 12 -7.67 8.97 -8.39
N ILE A 13 -6.40 9.32 -8.16
CA ILE A 13 -5.44 8.44 -7.48
C ILE A 13 -5.83 8.19 -6.02
N VAL A 14 -6.31 9.23 -5.33
CA VAL A 14 -6.79 9.11 -3.94
C VAL A 14 -7.94 8.12 -3.89
N ARG A 15 -8.91 8.23 -4.80
CA ARG A 15 -10.06 7.32 -4.85
C ARG A 15 -9.64 5.87 -5.11
N LYS A 16 -8.66 5.65 -5.99
CA LYS A 16 -8.12 4.30 -6.25
C LYS A 16 -7.55 3.67 -4.98
N PHE A 17 -6.67 4.39 -4.27
CA PHE A 17 -6.11 3.92 -2.99
C PHE A 17 -7.18 3.76 -1.90
N ALA A 18 -8.18 4.64 -1.84
CA ALA A 18 -9.29 4.53 -0.89
C ALA A 18 -10.10 3.24 -1.12
N ILE A 19 -10.49 2.98 -2.37
CA ILE A 19 -11.24 1.76 -2.74
C ILE A 19 -10.39 0.52 -2.44
N ALA A 20 -9.12 0.52 -2.84
CA ALA A 20 -8.21 -0.59 -2.57
C ALA A 20 -8.08 -0.85 -1.06
N SER A 21 -7.91 0.20 -0.25
CA SER A 21 -7.84 0.09 1.21
C SER A 21 -9.08 -0.61 1.77
N VAL A 22 -10.29 -0.16 1.40
CA VAL A 22 -11.52 -0.81 1.88
C VAL A 22 -11.59 -2.28 1.45
N VAL A 23 -11.29 -2.58 0.18
CA VAL A 23 -11.32 -3.95 -0.36
C VAL A 23 -10.34 -4.86 0.39
N PHE A 24 -9.08 -4.45 0.54
CA PHE A 24 -8.08 -5.25 1.26
C PHE A 24 -8.30 -5.27 2.76
N GLY A 25 -8.97 -4.26 3.34
CA GLY A 25 -9.42 -4.28 4.72
C GLY A 25 -10.42 -5.41 4.96
N ILE A 26 -11.41 -5.55 4.08
CA ILE A 26 -12.37 -6.66 4.14
C ILE A 26 -11.65 -8.00 3.97
N ILE A 27 -10.81 -8.15 2.95
CA ILE A 27 -10.08 -9.40 2.68
C ILE A 27 -9.18 -9.77 3.87
N GLY A 28 -8.35 -8.83 4.34
CA GLY A 28 -7.42 -9.05 5.45
C GLY A 28 -8.15 -9.47 6.73
N MET A 29 -9.27 -8.82 7.06
CA MET A 29 -10.07 -9.18 8.24
C MET A 29 -10.77 -10.53 8.09
N LEU A 30 -11.23 -10.89 6.89
CA LEU A 30 -11.80 -12.22 6.63
C LEU A 30 -10.76 -13.33 6.81
N VAL A 31 -9.56 -13.18 6.25
CA VAL A 31 -8.46 -14.14 6.49
C VAL A 31 -8.11 -14.20 7.97
N GLY A 32 -8.12 -13.06 8.67
CA GLY A 32 -7.92 -12.96 10.12
C GLY A 32 -8.95 -13.77 10.92
N LEU A 33 -10.23 -13.64 10.55
CA LEU A 33 -11.30 -14.43 11.15
C LEU A 33 -11.12 -15.93 10.86
N THR A 34 -10.75 -16.30 9.63
CA THR A 34 -10.48 -17.69 9.25
C THR A 34 -9.38 -18.29 10.12
N ILE A 35 -8.22 -17.64 10.24
CA ILE A 35 -7.10 -18.17 11.03
C ILE A 35 -7.41 -18.17 12.53
N ALA A 36 -8.23 -17.25 13.03
CA ALA A 36 -8.71 -17.28 14.41
C ALA A 36 -9.60 -18.50 14.67
N LEU A 37 -10.51 -18.83 13.74
CA LEU A 37 -11.35 -20.02 13.83
C LEU A 37 -10.53 -21.31 13.69
N GLN A 38 -9.45 -21.33 12.90
CA GLN A 38 -8.55 -22.48 12.80
C GLN A 38 -7.82 -22.83 14.11
N LEU A 39 -7.57 -21.83 14.97
CA LEU A 39 -7.00 -22.07 16.30
C LEU A 39 -7.99 -22.77 17.25
N VAL A 40 -9.29 -22.52 17.08
CA VAL A 40 -10.35 -23.13 17.90
C VAL A 40 -10.82 -24.47 17.32
N PHE A 41 -10.97 -24.53 15.99
CA PHE A 41 -11.45 -25.68 15.24
C PHE A 41 -10.40 -26.12 14.20
N PRO A 42 -9.44 -26.99 14.57
CA PRO A 42 -8.37 -27.41 13.67
C PRO A 42 -8.84 -28.03 12.34
N ALA A 43 -10.04 -28.60 12.30
CA ALA A 43 -10.67 -29.12 11.07
C ALA A 43 -10.80 -28.05 9.96
N LEU A 44 -10.85 -26.76 10.31
CA LEU A 44 -10.89 -25.65 9.36
C LEU A 44 -9.54 -25.40 8.64
N ASN A 45 -8.52 -26.20 8.90
CA ASN A 45 -7.31 -26.25 8.05
C ASN A 45 -7.56 -27.01 6.74
N PHE A 46 -8.66 -27.78 6.64
CA PHE A 46 -9.11 -28.52 5.45
C PHE A 46 -8.14 -29.56 4.88
N GLU A 47 -7.08 -29.93 5.62
CA GLU A 47 -6.03 -30.87 5.16
C GLU A 47 -5.36 -30.47 3.82
N LEU A 48 -5.48 -29.20 3.43
CA LEU A 48 -4.87 -28.65 2.22
C LEU A 48 -3.70 -27.76 2.61
N PRO A 49 -2.53 -27.88 1.94
CA PRO A 49 -1.32 -27.16 2.35
C PRO A 49 -1.51 -25.64 2.33
N PHE A 50 -2.26 -25.12 1.35
CA PHE A 50 -2.49 -23.69 1.14
C PHE A 50 -3.49 -23.04 2.11
N THR A 51 -4.35 -23.81 2.78
CA THR A 51 -5.30 -23.29 3.78
C THR A 51 -4.82 -23.45 5.21
N THR A 52 -3.64 -24.04 5.44
CA THR A 52 -3.14 -24.24 6.80
C THR A 52 -2.87 -22.91 7.51
N TYR A 53 -3.08 -22.89 8.83
CA TYR A 53 -2.82 -21.73 9.69
C TYR A 53 -1.42 -21.16 9.47
N GLY A 54 -0.41 -22.03 9.36
CA GLY A 54 0.98 -21.62 9.16
C GLY A 54 1.22 -20.80 7.89
N ARG A 55 0.46 -21.03 6.82
CA ARG A 55 0.57 -20.28 5.55
C ARG A 55 -0.39 -19.12 5.45
N LEU A 56 -1.59 -19.24 6.05
CA LEU A 56 -2.56 -18.14 6.05
C LEU A 56 -2.23 -17.04 7.06
N ARG A 57 -1.49 -17.34 8.14
CA ARG A 57 -1.01 -16.33 9.10
C ARG A 57 -0.17 -15.23 8.44
N PRO A 58 0.93 -15.54 7.72
CA PRO A 58 1.70 -14.49 7.05
C PRO A 58 0.92 -13.81 5.93
N LEU A 59 -0.03 -14.50 5.29
CA LEU A 59 -0.95 -13.85 4.35
C LEU A 59 -1.82 -12.79 5.04
N HIS A 60 -2.40 -13.11 6.19
CA HIS A 60 -3.21 -12.17 6.97
C HIS A 60 -2.39 -10.94 7.40
N THR A 61 -1.19 -11.14 7.97
CA THR A 61 -0.35 -10.03 8.42
C THR A 61 0.00 -9.09 7.26
N ASN A 62 0.42 -9.63 6.12
CA ASN A 62 0.74 -8.85 4.93
C ASN A 62 -0.51 -8.14 4.36
N ALA A 63 -1.66 -8.82 4.31
CA ALA A 63 -2.90 -8.23 3.83
C ALA A 63 -3.39 -7.07 4.72
N VAL A 64 -3.28 -7.18 6.05
CA VAL A 64 -3.73 -6.12 6.95
C VAL A 64 -2.74 -4.94 6.95
N ILE A 65 -1.43 -5.21 6.97
CA ILE A 65 -0.43 -4.14 7.08
C ILE A 65 -0.17 -3.48 5.72
N PHE A 66 0.27 -4.24 4.72
CA PHE A 66 0.74 -3.67 3.46
C PHE A 66 -0.41 -3.43 2.47
N ALA A 67 -1.43 -4.30 2.47
CA ALA A 67 -2.57 -4.12 1.57
C ALA A 67 -3.63 -3.17 2.16
N PHE A 68 -4.13 -3.39 3.36
CA PHE A 68 -5.15 -2.50 3.95
C PHE A 68 -4.56 -1.17 4.42
N VAL A 69 -3.68 -1.19 5.43
CA VAL A 69 -3.12 0.02 6.04
C VAL A 69 -2.21 0.74 5.05
N GLY A 70 -1.38 0.04 4.29
CA GLY A 70 -0.53 0.63 3.24
C GLY A 70 -1.32 1.44 2.22
N ASN A 71 -2.40 0.89 1.66
CA ASN A 71 -3.27 1.66 0.76
C ASN A 71 -3.94 2.85 1.46
N GLY A 72 -4.32 2.71 2.74
CA GLY A 72 -4.87 3.80 3.54
C GLY A 72 -3.88 4.95 3.75
N ILE A 73 -2.61 4.63 4.02
CA ILE A 73 -1.52 5.60 4.14
C ILE A 73 -1.32 6.31 2.80
N PHE A 74 -1.21 5.58 1.68
CA PHE A 74 -1.01 6.19 0.38
C PHE A 74 -2.18 7.08 -0.04
N MET A 75 -3.42 6.68 0.23
CA MET A 75 -4.60 7.54 0.10
C MET A 75 -4.40 8.86 0.85
N GLY A 76 -4.03 8.78 2.14
CA GLY A 76 -3.79 9.93 3.00
C GLY A 76 -2.67 10.83 2.48
N VAL A 77 -1.55 10.26 2.05
CA VAL A 77 -0.41 10.99 1.49
C VAL A 77 -0.78 11.71 0.19
N TYR A 78 -1.37 11.00 -0.78
CA TYR A 78 -1.77 11.60 -2.06
C TYR A 78 -2.84 12.68 -1.90
N TYR A 79 -3.72 12.56 -0.90
CA TYR A 79 -4.73 13.57 -0.60
C TYR A 79 -4.12 14.81 0.07
N SER A 80 -3.32 14.58 1.11
CA SER A 80 -2.80 15.63 1.99
C SER A 80 -1.68 16.43 1.34
N LEU A 81 -0.69 15.79 0.68
CA LEU A 81 0.45 16.47 0.06
C LEU A 81 -0.01 17.58 -0.87
N GLN A 82 -0.96 17.27 -1.75
CA GLN A 82 -1.44 18.22 -2.74
C GLN A 82 -2.02 19.49 -2.08
N ARG A 83 -2.81 19.30 -1.01
CA ARG A 83 -3.53 20.38 -0.31
C ARG A 83 -2.62 21.19 0.60
N LEU A 84 -1.74 20.51 1.33
CA LEU A 84 -0.85 21.14 2.31
C LEU A 84 0.30 21.89 1.62
N LEU A 85 0.75 21.42 0.46
CA LEU A 85 1.79 22.09 -0.34
C LEU A 85 1.21 23.05 -1.40
N LYS A 86 -0.14 23.09 -1.51
CA LYS A 86 -0.91 23.85 -2.51
C LYS A 86 -0.38 23.67 -3.93
N THR A 87 -0.12 22.43 -4.33
CA THR A 87 0.42 22.08 -5.65
C THR A 87 -0.12 20.71 -6.08
N PRO A 88 -0.38 20.46 -7.37
CA PRO A 88 -0.75 19.12 -7.83
C PRO A 88 0.43 18.15 -7.64
N MET A 89 0.20 16.84 -7.65
CA MET A 89 1.29 15.84 -7.61
C MET A 89 2.35 16.10 -8.69
N TYR A 90 3.61 15.76 -8.42
CA TYR A 90 4.73 15.93 -9.33
C TYR A 90 4.48 15.27 -10.69
N SER A 91 4.08 14.00 -10.69
CA SER A 91 3.73 13.28 -11.91
C SER A 91 2.54 12.34 -11.70
N LYS A 92 1.50 12.52 -12.52
CA LYS A 92 0.35 11.59 -12.57
C LYS A 92 0.75 10.20 -13.06
N VAL A 93 1.77 10.12 -13.92
CA VAL A 93 2.28 8.84 -14.42
C VAL A 93 2.92 8.06 -13.28
N LEU A 94 3.81 8.69 -12.50
CA LEU A 94 4.43 8.07 -11.33
C LEU A 94 3.38 7.67 -10.28
N SER A 95 2.34 8.48 -10.08
CA SER A 95 1.22 8.12 -9.21
C SER A 95 0.54 6.82 -9.64
N ASN A 96 0.29 6.64 -10.94
CA ASN A 96 -0.36 5.43 -11.46
C ASN A 96 0.58 4.21 -11.48
N ILE A 97 1.88 4.41 -11.77
CA ILE A 97 2.89 3.34 -11.68
C ILE A 97 2.97 2.85 -10.24
N HIS A 98 3.01 3.77 -9.26
CA HIS A 98 3.00 3.41 -7.85
C HIS A 98 1.75 2.60 -7.49
N PHE A 99 0.54 3.08 -7.83
CA PHE A 99 -0.70 2.36 -7.52
C PHE A 99 -0.71 0.94 -8.10
N TRP A 100 -0.52 0.80 -9.42
CA TRP A 100 -0.60 -0.51 -10.06
C TRP A 100 0.56 -1.43 -9.66
N GLY A 101 1.76 -0.88 -9.44
CA GLY A 101 2.89 -1.62 -8.91
C GLY A 101 2.60 -2.18 -7.51
N TRP A 102 2.02 -1.35 -6.63
CA TRP A 102 1.61 -1.78 -5.30
C TRP A 102 0.53 -2.86 -5.35
N GLN A 103 -0.45 -2.72 -6.23
CA GLN A 103 -1.47 -3.76 -6.42
C GLN A 103 -0.88 -5.08 -6.94
N ALA A 104 0.07 -5.03 -7.86
CA ALA A 104 0.75 -6.22 -8.36
C ALA A 104 1.54 -6.94 -7.26
N ILE A 105 2.23 -6.19 -6.38
CA ILE A 105 2.94 -6.74 -5.21
C ILE A 105 1.97 -7.44 -4.25
N ILE A 106 0.83 -6.81 -3.94
CA ILE A 106 -0.19 -7.40 -3.06
C ILE A 106 -0.74 -8.70 -3.67
N LEU A 107 -1.01 -8.72 -4.98
CA LEU A 107 -1.46 -9.92 -5.67
C LEU A 107 -0.39 -11.02 -5.67
N ALA A 108 0.88 -10.65 -5.84
CA ALA A 108 1.98 -11.60 -5.74
C ALA A 108 2.04 -12.23 -4.33
N ALA A 109 1.94 -11.41 -3.27
CA ALA A 109 1.87 -11.89 -1.89
C ALA A 109 0.68 -12.86 -1.65
N ALA A 110 -0.48 -12.53 -2.21
CA ALA A 110 -1.68 -13.36 -2.12
C ALA A 110 -1.52 -14.74 -2.77
N ILE A 111 -0.62 -14.86 -3.75
CA ILE A 111 -0.32 -16.12 -4.45
C ILE A 111 0.82 -16.85 -3.75
N THR A 112 1.94 -16.18 -3.46
CA THR A 112 3.18 -16.83 -3.01
C THR A 112 3.11 -17.33 -1.57
N LEU A 113 2.43 -16.60 -0.67
CA LEU A 113 2.36 -16.97 0.74
C LEU A 113 1.56 -18.28 0.96
N PRO A 114 0.37 -18.49 0.36
CA PRO A 114 -0.30 -19.79 0.41
C PRO A 114 0.47 -20.94 -0.25
N LEU A 115 1.31 -20.64 -1.26
CA LEU A 115 2.20 -21.63 -1.86
C LEU A 115 3.35 -22.02 -0.93
N GLY A 116 3.56 -21.29 0.16
CA GLY A 116 4.61 -21.56 1.15
C GLY A 116 5.97 -20.97 0.78
N LEU A 117 6.01 -20.07 -0.21
CA LEU A 117 7.21 -19.33 -0.58
C LEU A 117 7.38 -18.17 0.41
N THR A 118 8.25 -18.36 1.40
CA THR A 118 8.47 -17.37 2.43
C THR A 118 9.88 -17.37 3.01
N SER A 119 10.38 -16.16 3.25
CA SER A 119 11.64 -15.89 3.94
C SER A 119 11.60 -16.17 5.46
N SER A 120 10.44 -16.54 6.03
CA SER A 120 10.19 -16.81 7.46
C SER A 120 10.47 -15.67 8.45
N LYS A 121 10.78 -14.46 7.95
CA LYS A 121 10.97 -13.25 8.75
C LYS A 121 9.64 -12.51 8.86
N GLU A 122 9.18 -12.24 10.08
CA GLU A 122 7.91 -11.54 10.29
C GLU A 122 7.94 -10.14 9.65
N TYR A 123 6.86 -9.81 8.92
CA TYR A 123 6.70 -8.57 8.13
C TYR A 123 7.68 -8.40 6.96
N ALA A 124 8.50 -9.42 6.70
CA ALA A 124 9.40 -9.53 5.56
C ALA A 124 9.31 -10.95 4.97
N GLU A 125 8.10 -11.49 4.91
CA GLU A 125 7.84 -12.87 4.54
C GLU A 125 7.97 -13.11 3.04
N LEU A 126 7.90 -12.07 2.22
CA LEU A 126 7.94 -12.17 0.76
C LEU A 126 9.35 -12.55 0.30
N GLU A 127 9.41 -13.17 -0.88
CA GLU A 127 10.68 -13.59 -1.48
C GLU A 127 11.36 -12.44 -2.22
N TRP A 128 12.67 -12.56 -2.39
CA TRP A 128 13.54 -11.51 -2.94
C TRP A 128 13.07 -10.87 -4.27
N PRO A 129 12.39 -11.55 -5.22
CA PRO A 129 11.90 -10.87 -6.42
C PRO A 129 10.82 -9.84 -6.10
N ILE A 130 9.99 -10.14 -5.10
CA ILE A 130 8.94 -9.23 -4.63
C ILE A 130 9.56 -8.10 -3.81
N ASP A 131 10.61 -8.37 -3.03
CA ASP A 131 11.34 -7.33 -2.30
C ASP A 131 11.96 -6.30 -3.24
N ILE A 132 12.55 -6.74 -4.36
CA ILE A 132 13.07 -5.84 -5.40
C ILE A 132 11.93 -5.01 -6.00
N ALA A 133 10.79 -5.63 -6.30
CA ALA A 133 9.63 -4.91 -6.84
C ALA A 133 9.12 -3.86 -5.84
N ILE A 134 9.04 -4.19 -4.55
CA ILE A 134 8.69 -3.27 -3.47
C ILE A 134 9.65 -2.09 -3.45
N ALA A 135 10.95 -2.34 -3.46
CA ALA A 135 11.96 -1.29 -3.44
C ALA A 135 11.81 -0.33 -4.64
N LEU A 136 11.61 -0.86 -5.84
CA LEU A 136 11.40 -0.05 -7.05
C LEU A 136 10.12 0.80 -6.97
N VAL A 137 9.02 0.21 -6.51
CA VAL A 137 7.74 0.91 -6.36
C VAL A 137 7.83 2.00 -5.28
N TRP A 138 8.55 1.75 -4.19
CA TRP A 138 8.84 2.75 -3.17
C TRP A 138 9.71 3.90 -3.68
N VAL A 139 10.70 3.62 -4.54
CA VAL A 139 11.50 4.68 -5.19
C VAL A 139 10.62 5.54 -6.08
N VAL A 140 9.72 4.94 -6.88
CA VAL A 140 8.75 5.68 -7.70
C VAL A 140 7.85 6.57 -6.85
N PHE A 141 7.35 6.05 -5.73
CA PHE A 141 6.56 6.82 -4.76
C PHE A 141 7.38 7.98 -4.17
N GLY A 142 8.59 7.71 -3.71
CA GLY A 142 9.50 8.69 -3.13
C GLY A 142 9.83 9.83 -4.09
N ILE A 143 10.21 9.52 -5.35
CA ILE A 143 10.46 10.53 -6.38
C ILE A 143 9.25 11.44 -6.57
N ASN A 144 8.04 10.86 -6.62
CA ASN A 144 6.82 11.64 -6.81
C ASN A 144 6.49 12.50 -5.57
N MET A 145 6.69 11.97 -4.36
CA MET A 145 6.50 12.70 -3.10
C MET A 145 7.48 13.86 -2.96
N PHE A 146 8.79 13.59 -3.01
CA PHE A 146 9.83 14.62 -2.90
C PHE A 146 9.75 15.62 -4.04
N GLY A 147 9.48 15.17 -5.28
CA GLY A 147 9.22 16.06 -6.40
C GLY A 147 8.04 17.00 -6.16
N THR A 148 7.01 16.57 -5.43
CA THR A 148 5.85 17.41 -5.06
C THR A 148 6.23 18.42 -3.99
N ILE A 149 7.04 18.02 -3.01
CA ILE A 149 7.57 18.89 -1.95
C ILE A 149 8.49 19.98 -2.52
N LEU A 150 9.32 19.65 -3.51
CA LEU A 150 10.24 20.59 -4.14
C LEU A 150 9.52 21.70 -4.92
N LYS A 151 8.37 21.40 -5.54
CA LYS A 151 7.56 22.36 -6.29
C LYS A 151 6.41 22.99 -5.48
N ARG A 152 6.48 22.92 -4.15
CA ARG A 152 5.45 23.46 -3.27
C ARG A 152 5.30 24.97 -3.44
N ARG A 153 4.12 25.49 -3.14
CA ARG A 153 3.85 26.94 -3.13
C ARG A 153 3.96 27.58 -1.74
N GLU A 154 3.97 26.76 -0.70
CA GLU A 154 4.10 27.21 0.69
C GLU A 154 5.56 27.30 1.14
N ASN A 155 5.93 28.36 1.85
CA ASN A 155 7.30 28.51 2.37
C ASN A 155 7.61 27.46 3.45
N HIS A 156 6.67 27.26 4.37
CA HIS A 156 6.76 26.28 5.45
C HIS A 156 6.01 25.00 5.11
N MET A 157 6.58 23.86 5.49
CA MET A 157 5.90 22.57 5.38
C MET A 157 5.08 22.31 6.63
N TYR A 158 3.83 21.89 6.43
CA TYR A 158 3.00 21.41 7.53
C TYR A 158 3.64 20.17 8.18
N VAL A 159 3.57 20.07 9.51
CA VAL A 159 4.30 19.07 10.31
C VAL A 159 3.97 17.63 9.91
N ALA A 160 2.73 17.34 9.49
CA ALA A 160 2.39 15.98 9.04
C ALA A 160 3.21 15.51 7.82
N ILE A 161 3.71 16.43 6.99
CA ILE A 161 4.57 16.09 5.85
C ILE A 161 5.93 15.57 6.35
N TRP A 162 6.41 16.03 7.50
CA TRP A 162 7.66 15.55 8.08
C TRP A 162 7.57 14.08 8.49
N PHE A 163 6.39 13.62 8.91
CA PHE A 163 6.15 12.21 9.22
C PHE A 163 6.03 11.32 7.98
N TYR A 164 5.90 11.89 6.79
CA TYR A 164 5.90 11.14 5.53
C TYR A 164 7.31 10.97 4.95
N ILE A 165 8.25 11.85 5.32
CA ILE A 165 9.66 11.84 4.92
C ILE A 165 10.41 10.84 5.78
#